data_AF-A0A7C1Z1S1-F1
#
_entry.id   AF-A0A7C1Z1S1-F1
#
_cell.length_a   1.000
_cell.length_b   1.000
_cell.length_c   1.000
_cell.angle_alpha   90.00
_cell.angle_beta   90.00
_cell.angle_gamma   90.00
#
_symmetry.space_group_name_H-M   'P 1'
#
loop_
_entity.id
_entity.type
_entity.pdbx_description
1 polymer ?
#
loop_
_entity_poly.entity_id
_entity_poly.type
_entity_poly.pdbx_seq_one_letter_code
_entity_poly.pdbx_strand_id
1 'polypeptide(L)'
;MSRIEHHSAFGILFYYIIYIIWTKSLVLPSYYFNAIVYFSLLPDFDAIYYFFKGKGRLKLTMEYQHHLNSLTHFPLIFSPVIIIFLISVIINFYPLYFLMSVVGIYYGHFIIDTIASGDGIMWGKNPFSRKKYARFINKYCDKTDGYHGRYWDAR
;
A
#
# COMPACT_ATOMS: atom_id res chain seq x y z
N MET A 1 14.47 -6.11 -5.33
CA MET A 1 14.44 -6.59 -3.93
C MET A 1 14.45 -5.46 -2.90
N SER A 2 15.11 -4.31 -3.12
CA SER A 2 15.15 -3.21 -2.13
C SER A 2 13.81 -2.50 -1.82
N ARG A 3 12.77 -2.60 -2.67
CA ARG A 3 11.50 -1.86 -2.46
C ARG A 3 10.57 -2.49 -1.41
N ILE A 4 10.53 -3.82 -1.38
CA ILE A 4 9.73 -4.64 -0.43
C ILE A 4 10.12 -4.33 1.02
N GLU A 5 11.42 -4.19 1.27
CA GLU A 5 11.96 -3.87 2.60
C GLU A 5 11.54 -2.48 3.08
N HIS A 6 11.42 -1.51 2.16
CA HIS A 6 11.03 -0.14 2.51
C HIS A 6 9.58 -0.06 2.99
N HIS A 7 8.63 -0.70 2.30
CA HIS A 7 7.22 -0.67 2.70
C HIS A 7 7.01 -1.23 4.10
N SER A 8 7.66 -2.36 4.38
CA SER A 8 7.63 -3.00 5.69
C SER A 8 8.26 -2.13 6.77
N ALA A 9 9.42 -1.52 6.48
CA ALA A 9 10.09 -0.62 7.41
C ALA A 9 9.24 0.60 7.79
N PHE A 10 8.60 1.25 6.81
CA PHE A 10 7.70 2.37 7.08
C PHE A 10 6.45 1.93 7.84
N GLY A 11 5.85 0.78 7.48
CA GLY A 11 4.72 0.21 8.21
C GLY A 11 5.04 -0.03 9.68
N ILE A 12 6.22 -0.62 9.96
CA ILE A 12 6.72 -0.84 11.32
C ILE A 12 6.93 0.49 12.05
N LEU A 13 7.59 1.46 11.40
CA LEU A 13 7.89 2.75 12.00
C LEU A 13 6.60 3.48 12.43
N PHE A 14 5.63 3.61 11.52
CA PHE A 14 4.37 4.29 11.82
C PHE A 14 3.58 3.57 12.91
N TYR A 15 3.48 2.24 12.83
CA TYR A 15 2.76 1.48 13.83
C TYR A 15 3.42 1.55 15.20
N TYR A 16 4.75 1.47 15.26
CA TYR A 16 5.50 1.51 16.51
C TYR A 16 5.29 2.83 17.25
N ILE A 17 5.27 3.95 16.52
CA ILE A 17 4.94 5.27 17.09
C ILE A 17 3.51 5.26 17.68
N ILE A 18 2.53 4.74 16.94
CA ILE A 18 1.14 4.65 17.43
C ILE A 18 1.05 3.72 18.65
N TYR A 19 1.75 2.59 18.62
CA TYR A 19 1.77 1.60 19.70
C TYR A 19 2.32 2.20 20.99
N ILE A 20 3.45 2.93 20.94
CA ILE A 20 4.02 3.62 22.11
C ILE A 20 3.02 4.65 22.64
N ILE A 21 2.39 5.44 21.77
CA ILE A 21 1.43 6.45 22.19
C ILE A 21 0.21 5.82 22.87
N TRP A 22 -0.30 4.71 22.32
CA TRP A 22 -1.50 4.03 22.80
C TRP A 22 -1.25 3.24 24.08
N THR A 23 -0.19 2.43 24.12
CA THR A 23 0.07 1.48 25.22
C THR A 23 1.03 2.00 26.28
N LYS A 24 1.77 3.08 25.97
CA LYS A 24 2.90 3.58 26.77
C LYS A 24 4.04 2.55 26.95
N SER A 25 4.08 1.51 26.12
CA SER A 25 5.12 0.48 26.12
C SER A 25 6.12 0.71 24.98
N LEU A 26 7.41 0.51 25.27
CA LEU A 26 8.49 0.45 24.27
C LEU A 26 8.71 -0.97 23.74
N VAL A 27 8.13 -1.98 24.36
CA VAL A 27 8.29 -3.38 23.96
C VAL A 27 7.11 -3.77 23.09
N LEU A 28 7.35 -3.93 21.79
CA LEU A 28 6.36 -4.40 20.83
C LEU A 28 6.38 -5.94 20.76
N PRO A 29 5.26 -6.62 21.07
CA PRO A 29 5.18 -8.07 20.87
C PRO A 29 5.46 -8.49 19.43
N SER A 30 6.19 -9.59 19.25
CA SER A 30 6.69 -10.06 17.95
C SER A 30 5.58 -10.38 16.94
N TYR A 31 4.40 -10.81 17.41
CA TYR A 31 3.28 -11.08 16.52
C TYR A 31 2.75 -9.81 15.84
N TYR A 32 2.84 -8.64 16.49
CA TYR A 32 2.48 -7.38 15.84
C TYR A 32 3.47 -7.02 14.73
N PHE A 33 4.76 -7.21 15.00
CA PHE A 33 5.83 -6.98 14.02
C PHE A 33 5.62 -7.82 12.75
N ASN A 34 5.43 -9.14 12.91
CA ASN A 34 5.26 -10.06 11.78
C ASN A 34 4.02 -9.72 10.93
N ALA A 35 2.90 -9.39 11.59
CA ALA A 35 1.66 -9.06 10.90
C ALA A 35 1.77 -7.75 10.10
N ILE A 36 2.47 -6.73 10.60
CA ILE A 36 2.70 -5.49 9.85
C ILE A 36 3.53 -5.73 8.59
N VAL A 37 4.60 -6.51 8.69
CA VAL A 37 5.39 -6.88 7.51
C VAL A 37 4.49 -7.53 6.47
N TYR A 38 3.65 -8.50 6.88
CA TYR A 38 2.72 -9.14 5.96
C TYR A 38 1.75 -8.14 5.30
N PHE A 39 1.11 -7.27 6.09
CA PHE A 39 0.14 -6.30 5.56
C PHE A 39 0.77 -5.20 4.69
N SER A 40 2.01 -4.80 4.97
CA SER A 40 2.76 -3.85 4.14
C SER A 40 3.19 -4.42 2.79
N LEU A 41 3.26 -5.75 2.66
CA LEU A 41 3.58 -6.44 1.42
C LEU A 41 2.35 -6.97 0.69
N LEU A 42 1.19 -6.99 1.35
CA LEU A 42 -0.04 -7.53 0.79
C LEU A 42 -0.43 -6.87 -0.55
N PRO A 43 -0.28 -5.55 -0.76
CA PRO A 43 -0.58 -4.95 -2.05
C PRO A 43 0.32 -5.44 -3.19
N ASP A 44 1.59 -5.79 -2.91
CA ASP A 44 2.56 -6.32 -3.89
C ASP A 44 2.27 -7.76 -4.33
N PHE A 45 1.32 -8.47 -3.71
CA PHE A 45 0.92 -9.83 -4.09
C PHE A 45 0.04 -9.85 -5.36
N ASP A 46 0.42 -9.06 -6.36
CA ASP A 46 -0.14 -8.94 -7.72
C ASP A 46 -0.08 -10.26 -8.49
N ALA A 47 0.90 -11.11 -8.16
CA ALA A 47 1.17 -12.35 -8.86
C ALA A 47 -0.05 -13.27 -8.91
N ILE A 48 -0.87 -13.30 -7.86
CA ILE A 48 -2.09 -14.11 -7.79
C ILE A 48 -3.14 -13.59 -8.78
N TYR A 49 -3.34 -12.27 -8.85
CA TYR A 49 -4.26 -11.66 -9.81
C TYR A 49 -3.85 -11.93 -11.26
N TYR A 50 -2.55 -11.84 -11.57
CA TYR A 50 -2.04 -12.11 -12.91
C TYR A 50 -2.01 -13.59 -13.28
N PHE A 51 -1.82 -14.46 -12.28
CA PHE A 51 -1.95 -15.90 -12.44
C PHE A 51 -3.38 -16.28 -12.85
N PHE A 52 -4.40 -15.78 -12.16
CA PHE A 52 -5.81 -16.04 -12.52
C PHE A 52 -6.23 -15.42 -13.86
N LYS A 53 -5.63 -14.30 -14.26
CA LYS A 53 -5.96 -13.66 -15.55
C LYS A 53 -5.37 -14.35 -16.78
N GLY A 54 -4.61 -15.44 -16.62
CA GLY A 54 -3.94 -16.12 -17.73
C GLY A 54 -2.90 -15.25 -18.44
N LYS A 55 -2.53 -14.11 -17.86
CA LYS A 55 -1.52 -13.16 -18.36
C LYS A 55 -0.18 -13.40 -17.71
N GLY A 56 0.17 -14.67 -17.44
CA GLY A 56 1.42 -15.11 -16.79
C GLY A 56 2.71 -14.78 -17.56
N ARG A 57 2.61 -14.05 -18.67
CA ARG A 57 3.71 -13.42 -19.39
C ARG A 57 3.39 -11.95 -19.66
N LEU A 58 3.05 -11.19 -18.63
CA LEU A 58 3.29 -9.76 -18.72
C LEU A 58 4.80 -9.61 -18.91
N LYS A 59 5.20 -9.18 -20.11
CA LYS A 59 6.54 -8.65 -20.33
C LYS A 59 6.69 -7.57 -19.26
N LEU A 60 7.41 -7.88 -18.19
CA LEU A 60 7.87 -6.94 -17.18
C LEU A 60 8.92 -6.04 -17.86
N THR A 61 8.49 -5.31 -18.88
CA THR A 61 9.27 -4.21 -19.45
C THR A 61 9.23 -3.08 -18.44
N MET A 62 10.26 -2.25 -18.43
CA MET A 62 10.31 -1.07 -17.55
C MET A 62 9.15 -0.08 -17.75
N GLU A 63 8.32 -0.29 -18.78
CA GLU A 63 7.14 0.51 -19.11
C GLU A 63 5.85 0.06 -18.40
N TYR A 64 5.86 -1.09 -17.71
CA TYR A 64 4.66 -1.62 -17.08
C TYR A 64 4.27 -0.83 -15.82
N GLN A 65 3.14 -0.12 -15.89
CA GLN A 65 2.54 0.61 -14.76
C GLN A 65 1.73 -0.36 -13.87
N HIS A 66 2.40 -1.00 -12.92
CA HIS A 66 1.74 -1.97 -12.03
C HIS A 66 0.70 -1.33 -11.11
N HIS A 67 0.92 -0.11 -10.62
CA HIS A 67 -0.06 0.55 -9.75
C HIS A 67 -1.37 0.84 -10.47
N LEU A 68 -1.31 1.13 -11.79
CA LEU A 68 -2.50 1.32 -12.62
C LEU A 68 -3.26 0.02 -12.91
N ASN A 69 -2.51 -1.06 -13.12
CA ASN A 69 -3.05 -2.31 -13.68
C ASN A 69 -3.40 -3.35 -12.62
N SER A 70 -2.76 -3.29 -11.46
CA SER A 70 -3.04 -4.18 -10.34
C SER A 70 -4.18 -3.66 -9.48
N LEU A 71 -5.17 -4.53 -9.22
CA LEU A 71 -6.32 -4.18 -8.37
C LEU A 71 -5.91 -3.91 -6.92
N THR A 72 -4.85 -4.56 -6.45
CA THR A 72 -4.32 -4.41 -5.09
C THR A 72 -3.65 -3.05 -4.87
N HIS A 73 -3.42 -2.26 -5.91
CA HIS A 73 -2.86 -0.91 -5.75
C HIS A 73 -3.94 0.19 -5.76
N PHE A 74 -5.21 -0.20 -5.70
CA PHE A 74 -6.33 0.71 -5.46
C PHE A 74 -6.66 0.73 -3.97
N PRO A 75 -6.44 1.85 -3.24
CA PRO A 75 -6.72 1.94 -1.81
C PRO A 75 -8.16 1.61 -1.42
N LEU A 76 -9.11 1.78 -2.36
CA LEU A 76 -10.51 1.45 -2.15
C LEU A 76 -10.74 -0.06 -1.94
N ILE A 77 -9.94 -0.93 -2.56
CA ILE A 77 -10.06 -2.40 -2.40
C ILE A 77 -9.83 -2.82 -0.95
N PHE A 78 -8.99 -2.08 -0.22
CA PHE A 78 -8.68 -2.36 1.18
C PHE A 78 -9.56 -1.60 2.18
N SER A 79 -10.53 -0.80 1.72
CA SER A 79 -11.44 -0.09 2.62
C SER A 79 -12.18 -0.98 3.64
N PRO A 80 -12.49 -2.27 3.36
CA PRO A 80 -13.05 -3.15 4.39
C PRO A 80 -12.15 -3.31 5.63
N VAL A 81 -10.81 -3.23 5.50
CA VAL A 81 -9.93 -3.35 6.67
C VAL A 81 -10.06 -2.16 7.62
N ILE A 82 -10.38 -0.97 7.09
CA ILE A 82 -10.67 0.22 7.90
C ILE A 82 -11.98 0.00 8.65
N ILE A 83 -13.02 -0.50 7.97
CA ILE A 83 -14.32 -0.78 8.59
C ILE A 83 -14.16 -1.79 9.74
N ILE A 84 -13.42 -2.87 9.51
CA ILE A 84 -13.14 -3.89 10.54
C ILE A 84 -12.39 -3.27 11.72
N PHE A 85 -11.38 -2.45 11.47
CA PHE A 85 -10.67 -1.73 12.53
C PHE A 85 -11.61 -0.81 13.33
N LEU A 86 -12.46 -0.02 12.67
CA LEU A 86 -13.41 0.86 13.35
C LEU A 86 -14.40 0.07 14.23
N ILE A 87 -14.93 -1.05 13.72
CA ILE A 87 -15.78 -1.95 14.52
C ILE A 87 -15.01 -2.45 15.74
N SER A 88 -13.75 -2.91 15.56
CA SER A 88 -12.91 -3.41 16.64
C SER A 88 -12.65 -2.39 17.75
N VAL A 89 -12.58 -1.09 17.40
CA VAL A 89 -12.47 0.02 18.37
C VAL A 89 -13.79 0.20 19.12
N ILE A 90 -14.92 0.21 18.41
CA ILE A 90 -16.26 0.42 19.02
C ILE A 90 -16.60 -0.67 20.04
N ILE A 91 -16.32 -1.93 19.69
CA ILE A 91 -16.62 -3.07 20.58
C ILE A 91 -15.45 -3.43 21.52
N ASN A 92 -14.36 -2.66 21.47
CA ASN A 92 -13.13 -2.87 22.24
C ASN A 92 -12.54 -4.30 22.10
N PHE A 93 -12.53 -4.84 20.88
CA PHE A 93 -12.02 -6.17 20.57
C PHE A 93 -10.68 -6.09 19.84
N TYR A 94 -9.58 -6.18 20.59
CA TYR A 94 -8.20 -6.15 20.05
C TYR A 94 -7.91 -5.05 19.01
N PRO A 95 -8.24 -3.76 19.26
CA PRO A 95 -8.15 -2.70 18.26
C PRO A 95 -6.73 -2.51 17.70
N LEU A 96 -5.70 -2.67 18.53
CA LEU A 96 -4.30 -2.59 18.10
C LEU A 96 -3.94 -3.69 17.10
N TYR A 97 -4.56 -4.87 17.20
CA TYR A 97 -4.31 -5.96 16.26
C TYR A 97 -4.88 -5.63 14.89
N PHE A 98 -6.14 -5.18 14.83
CA PHE A 98 -6.77 -4.81 13.55
C PHE A 98 -6.14 -3.56 12.93
N LEU A 99 -5.66 -2.63 13.74
CA LEU A 99 -4.96 -1.43 13.29
C LEU A 99 -3.72 -1.76 12.43
N MET A 100 -3.05 -2.88 12.69
CA MET A 100 -1.89 -3.30 11.89
C MET A 100 -2.19 -3.41 10.41
N SER A 101 -3.37 -3.91 10.05
CA SER A 101 -3.77 -4.06 8.66
C SER A 101 -3.91 -2.69 7.99
N VAL A 102 -4.55 -1.74 8.68
CA VAL A 102 -4.69 -0.35 8.21
C VAL A 102 -3.33 0.32 8.09
N VAL A 103 -2.49 0.26 9.12
CA VAL A 103 -1.17 0.92 9.10
C VAL A 103 -0.25 0.27 8.07
N GLY A 104 -0.18 -1.05 8.03
CA GLY A 104 0.66 -1.78 7.09
C GLY A 104 0.33 -1.44 5.64
N ILE A 105 -0.95 -1.54 5.26
CA ILE A 105 -1.41 -1.30 3.89
C ILE A 105 -1.36 0.20 3.54
N TYR A 106 -1.95 1.08 4.36
CA TYR A 106 -2.10 2.47 3.97
C TYR A 106 -0.84 3.30 4.22
N TYR A 107 -0.16 3.10 5.36
CA TYR A 107 0.99 3.90 5.75
C TYR A 107 2.33 3.25 5.38
N GLY A 108 2.42 1.92 5.41
CA GLY A 108 3.59 1.20 4.94
C GLY A 108 3.68 1.15 3.42
N HIS A 109 2.56 0.91 2.74
CA HIS A 109 2.54 0.73 1.29
C HIS A 109 2.06 2.00 0.56
N PHE A 110 0.75 2.30 0.57
CA PHE A 110 0.16 3.30 -0.32
C PHE A 110 0.68 4.73 -0.14
N ILE A 111 0.89 5.20 1.09
CA ILE A 111 1.44 6.54 1.32
C ILE A 111 2.86 6.64 0.78
N ILE A 112 3.67 5.59 0.97
CA ILE A 112 5.05 5.57 0.49
C ILE A 112 5.07 5.55 -1.04
N ASP A 113 4.21 4.76 -1.68
CA ASP A 113 4.10 4.79 -3.14
C ASP A 113 3.55 6.10 -3.67
N THR A 114 2.70 6.79 -2.92
CA THR A 114 2.25 8.12 -3.31
C THR A 114 3.42 9.10 -3.41
N ILE A 115 4.40 9.00 -2.50
CA ILE A 115 5.49 9.97 -2.35
C ILE A 115 6.72 9.56 -3.16
N ALA A 116 7.02 8.27 -3.22
CA ALA A 116 8.32 7.74 -3.67
C ALA A 116 8.23 6.85 -4.92
N SER A 117 7.03 6.43 -5.36
CA SER A 117 6.90 5.68 -6.60
C SER A 117 6.78 6.58 -7.82
N GLY A 118 7.16 6.04 -8.99
CA GLY A 118 7.02 6.74 -10.26
C GLY A 118 5.54 6.91 -10.62
N ASP A 119 4.80 5.82 -10.73
CA ASP A 119 3.42 5.75 -11.22
C ASP A 119 2.34 6.14 -10.19
N GLY A 120 2.72 6.32 -8.92
CA GLY A 120 1.86 6.84 -7.85
C GLY A 120 0.73 5.91 -7.44
N ILE A 121 -0.16 6.37 -6.55
CA ILE A 121 -1.33 5.62 -6.08
C ILE A 121 -2.63 6.37 -6.39
N MET A 122 -3.65 5.62 -6.83
CA MET A 122 -4.96 6.15 -7.21
C MET A 122 -5.93 6.24 -6.03
N TRP A 123 -5.71 7.22 -5.16
CA TRP A 123 -6.62 7.52 -4.06
C TRP A 123 -8.03 7.89 -4.56
N GLY A 124 -9.06 7.35 -3.90
CA GLY A 124 -10.46 7.69 -4.17
C GLY A 124 -11.02 7.20 -5.51
N LYS A 125 -10.28 6.40 -6.28
CA LYS A 125 -10.78 5.82 -7.53
C LYS A 125 -11.48 4.49 -7.32
N ASN A 126 -12.57 4.31 -8.06
CA ASN A 126 -13.23 3.03 -8.20
C ASN A 126 -12.50 2.19 -9.27
N PRO A 127 -11.86 1.06 -8.91
CA PRO A 127 -11.14 0.19 -9.85
C PRO A 127 -12.05 -0.44 -10.93
N PHE A 128 -13.36 -0.45 -10.69
CA PHE A 128 -14.39 -0.99 -11.59
C PHE A 128 -14.93 0.05 -12.58
N SER A 129 -14.50 1.31 -12.48
CA SER A 129 -14.88 2.37 -13.42
C SER A 129 -14.13 2.25 -14.75
N ARG A 130 -14.78 2.65 -15.86
CA ARG A 130 -14.15 2.72 -17.19
C ARG A 130 -13.04 3.78 -17.27
N LYS A 131 -13.05 4.80 -16.40
CA LYS A 131 -12.00 5.84 -16.29
C LYS A 131 -11.16 5.61 -15.03
N LYS A 132 -10.12 4.78 -15.16
CA LYS A 132 -9.24 4.39 -14.05
C LYS A 132 -8.24 5.46 -13.62
N TYR A 133 -7.97 6.44 -14.48
CA TYR A 133 -6.92 7.43 -14.27
C TYR A 133 -7.25 8.45 -13.17
N ALA A 134 -6.35 8.64 -12.21
CA ALA A 134 -6.35 9.70 -11.19
C ALA A 134 -5.01 10.44 -11.23
N ARG A 135 -5.03 11.72 -10.86
CA ARG A 135 -3.81 12.48 -10.61
C ARG A 135 -3.22 12.04 -9.26
N PHE A 136 -1.95 11.67 -9.22
CA PHE A 136 -1.24 11.42 -7.95
C PHE A 136 -0.36 12.62 -7.56
N ILE A 137 -0.07 12.75 -6.27
CA ILE A 137 0.73 13.84 -5.70
C ILE A 137 2.15 13.30 -5.49
N ASN A 138 3.07 13.57 -6.41
CA ASN A 138 4.48 13.25 -6.22
C ASN A 138 5.27 14.55 -5.95
N LYS A 139 5.71 14.72 -4.70
CA LYS A 139 6.40 15.95 -4.24
C LYS A 139 7.92 15.91 -4.48
N TYR A 140 8.50 14.73 -4.76
CA TYR A 140 9.96 14.53 -4.73
C TYR A 140 10.56 13.93 -6.01
N CYS A 141 9.76 13.78 -7.06
CA CYS A 141 10.23 13.26 -8.32
C CYS A 141 10.16 14.37 -9.38
N ASP A 142 11.29 15.02 -9.63
CA ASP A 142 11.45 16.17 -10.55
C ASP A 142 11.08 15.88 -12.03
N LYS A 143 10.51 14.70 -12.34
CA LYS A 143 10.17 14.23 -13.69
C LYS A 143 8.83 13.49 -13.78
N THR A 144 7.81 13.89 -13.04
CA THR A 144 6.45 13.34 -13.17
C THR A 144 5.44 14.46 -13.36
N ASP A 145 4.48 14.27 -14.26
CA ASP A 145 3.38 15.21 -14.52
C ASP A 145 2.16 14.96 -13.61
N GLY A 146 2.30 14.09 -12.61
CA GLY A 146 1.21 13.64 -11.74
C GLY A 146 0.25 12.67 -12.42
N TYR A 147 0.54 12.22 -13.65
CA TYR A 147 -0.19 11.20 -14.40
C TYR A 147 0.75 10.06 -14.84
N HIS A 148 2.04 10.33 -14.94
CA HIS A 148 3.06 9.47 -15.49
C HIS A 148 4.31 9.52 -14.62
N GLY A 149 4.85 8.35 -14.27
CA GLY A 149 6.05 8.26 -13.46
C GLY A 149 7.35 8.48 -14.19
N ARG A 150 8.46 8.40 -13.42
CA ARG A 150 9.86 8.45 -13.89
C ARG A 150 10.17 7.49 -15.05
N TYR A 151 9.32 6.51 -15.33
CA TYR A 151 9.42 5.59 -16.46
C TYR A 151 9.05 6.21 -17.83
N TRP A 152 8.93 7.54 -17.92
CA TRP A 152 8.78 8.26 -19.19
C TRP A 152 10.07 8.93 -19.70
N ASP A 153 11.25 8.46 -19.26
CA ASP A 153 12.52 8.77 -19.97
C ASP A 153 12.56 8.10 -21.39
N ALA A 154 11.44 7.57 -21.90
CA ALA A 154 11.23 7.02 -23.25
C ALA A 154 10.44 7.97 -24.18
N ARG A 155 10.78 9.26 -24.16
CA ARG A 155 10.55 10.18 -25.29
C ARG A 155 11.85 10.87 -25.65
#